data_AF-A0A7V5CX76-F1
#
_entry.id   AF-A0A7V5CX76-F1
#
_cell.length_a   1.000
_cell.length_b   1.000
_cell.length_c   1.000
_cell.angle_alpha   90.00
_cell.angle_beta   90.00
_cell.angle_gamma   90.00
#
_symmetry.space_group_name_H-M   'P 1'
#
loop_
_entity.id
_entity.type
_entity.pdbx_description
1 polymer ?
#
loop_
_entity_poly.entity_id
_entity_poly.type
_entity_poly.pdbx_seq_one_letter_code
_entity_poly.pdbx_strand_id
1 'polypeptide(L)'
;MEILDNHDPAPAVNARRILPWVKEVFAESISGWGAGAALATIGMRQGWRAAVVDEVIARQPKPILGETGAYYQMLRRNGIDQEREFEYLQRKYGFSTPLFYEIQC
;
A
#
# COMPACT_ATOMS: atom_id res chain seq x y z
N MET A 1 -25.15 6.17 14.22
CA MET A 1 -23.78 6.67 14.42
C MET A 1 -22.88 5.71 13.67
N GLU A 2 -22.67 5.97 12.38
CA GLU A 2 -21.87 5.10 11.51
C GLU A 2 -20.40 5.49 11.64
N ILE A 3 -19.59 4.53 12.09
CA ILE A 3 -18.14 4.63 12.13
C ILE A 3 -17.67 4.33 10.70
N LEU A 4 -17.32 5.38 9.95
CA LEU A 4 -16.68 5.26 8.65
C LEU A 4 -15.18 5.01 8.87
N ASP A 5 -14.81 3.76 9.17
CA ASP A 5 -13.41 3.31 9.13
C ASP A 5 -12.97 3.18 7.66
N ASN A 6 -12.69 4.32 7.04
CA ASN A 6 -11.94 4.39 5.80
C ASN A 6 -10.46 4.15 6.11
N HIS A 7 -10.08 2.88 6.29
CA HIS A 7 -8.68 2.46 6.36
C HIS A 7 -8.06 2.38 4.96
N ASP A 8 -8.13 3.47 4.20
CA ASP A 8 -7.22 3.68 3.08
C ASP A 8 -5.92 4.29 3.63
N PRO A 9 -4.74 3.82 3.20
CA PRO A 9 -3.48 4.35 3.70
C PRO A 9 -3.37 5.84 3.34
N ALA A 10 -3.30 6.69 4.36
CA ALA A 10 -3.12 8.12 4.20
C ALA A 10 -1.90 8.44 3.30
N PRO A 11 -1.93 9.52 2.51
CA PRO A 11 -0.79 9.94 1.70
C PRO A 11 0.46 10.09 2.58
N ALA A 12 1.47 9.26 2.30
CA ALA A 12 2.73 9.32 3.02
C ALA A 12 3.72 10.26 2.31
N VAL A 13 4.20 11.28 3.03
CA VAL A 13 5.32 12.11 2.56
C VAL A 13 6.62 11.48 3.05
N ASN A 14 7.45 11.04 2.10
CA ASN A 14 8.71 10.35 2.37
C ASN A 14 9.90 11.29 2.20
N ALA A 15 10.87 11.24 3.13
CA ALA A 15 12.09 12.01 3.00
C ALA A 15 12.93 11.53 1.80
N ARG A 16 13.56 12.43 1.03
CA ARG A 16 14.37 12.05 -0.15
C ARG A 16 15.43 10.98 0.15
N ARG A 17 15.99 10.99 1.36
CA ARG A 17 16.99 10.01 1.80
C ARG A 17 16.47 8.57 1.73
N ILE A 18 15.16 8.33 1.86
CA ILE A 18 14.59 6.98 1.87
C ILE A 18 14.28 6.42 0.47
N LEU A 19 14.48 7.21 -0.59
CA LEU A 19 14.18 6.79 -1.97
C LEU A 19 14.89 5.51 -2.43
N PRO A 20 16.12 5.16 -1.98
CA PRO A 20 16.72 3.88 -2.35
C PRO A 20 15.88 2.67 -1.90
N TRP A 21 15.29 2.72 -0.70
CA TRP A 21 14.42 1.66 -0.21
C TRP A 21 13.04 1.67 -0.87
N VAL A 22 12.51 2.86 -1.20
CA VAL A 22 11.30 2.97 -2.02
C VAL A 22 11.52 2.30 -3.37
N LYS A 23 12.64 2.60 -4.04
CA LYS A 23 13.01 1.96 -5.30
C LYS A 23 13.13 0.45 -5.16
N GLU A 24 13.72 -0.04 -4.08
CA GLU A 24 13.83 -1.47 -3.80
C GLU A 24 12.45 -2.14 -3.70
N VAL A 25 11.52 -1.57 -2.91
CA VAL A 25 10.18 -2.14 -2.75
C VAL A 25 9.39 -2.14 -4.06
N PHE A 26 9.42 -1.04 -4.82
CA PHE A 26 8.73 -0.93 -6.10
C PHE A 26 9.40 -1.71 -7.24
N ALA A 27 10.63 -2.19 -7.07
CA ALA A 27 11.23 -3.15 -8.00
C ALA A 27 10.61 -4.55 -7.87
N GLU A 28 9.91 -4.82 -6.76
CA GLU A 28 9.39 -6.14 -6.38
C GLU A 28 7.87 -6.24 -6.46
N SER A 29 7.18 -5.11 -6.67
CA SER A 29 5.72 -5.08 -6.83
C SER A 29 5.32 -3.99 -7.81
N ILE A 30 4.65 -4.39 -8.88
CA ILE A 30 4.09 -3.50 -9.89
C ILE A 30 2.74 -2.96 -9.40
N SER A 31 1.97 -3.78 -8.67
CA SER A 31 0.67 -3.37 -8.13
C SER A 31 0.79 -2.33 -7.01
N GLY A 32 1.95 -2.25 -6.36
CA GLY A 32 2.19 -1.44 -5.17
C GLY A 32 1.46 -1.94 -3.92
N TRP A 33 0.73 -3.06 -4.00
CA TRP A 33 -0.01 -3.58 -2.86
C TRP A 33 0.95 -4.13 -1.81
N GLY A 34 0.80 -3.68 -0.56
CA GLY A 34 1.72 -4.02 0.52
C GLY A 34 3.02 -3.19 0.57
N ALA A 35 3.27 -2.33 -0.43
CA ALA A 35 4.49 -1.51 -0.46
C ALA A 35 4.60 -0.57 0.76
N GLY A 36 3.48 -0.01 1.22
CA GLY A 36 3.44 0.81 2.43
C GLY A 36 3.83 0.04 3.69
N ALA A 37 3.33 -1.19 3.85
CA ALA A 37 3.67 -2.07 4.96
C ALA A 37 5.14 -2.50 4.91
N ALA A 38 5.64 -2.88 3.74
CA ALA A 38 7.05 -3.20 3.53
C ALA A 38 7.96 -2.03 3.92
N LEU A 39 7.65 -0.81 3.48
CA LEU A 39 8.39 0.40 3.83
C LEU A 39 8.32 0.72 5.33
N ALA A 40 7.17 0.51 5.97
CA ALA A 40 7.05 0.67 7.41
C ALA A 40 7.95 -0.31 8.16
N THR A 41 7.98 -1.59 7.76
CA THR A 41 8.86 -2.59 8.36
C THR A 41 10.34 -2.29 8.16
N ILE A 42 10.74 -1.84 6.96
CA ILE A 42 12.11 -1.37 6.70
C ILE A 42 12.43 -0.17 7.62
N GLY A 43 11.52 0.80 7.71
CA GLY A 43 11.70 1.99 8.53
C GLY A 43 11.89 1.64 10.01
N MET A 44 11.10 0.71 10.55
CA MET A 44 11.27 0.23 11.92
C MET A 44 12.66 -0.38 12.15
N ARG A 45 13.16 -1.20 11.22
CA ARG A 45 14.50 -1.81 11.31
C ARG A 45 15.63 -0.79 11.21
N GLN A 46 15.42 0.27 10.45
CA GLN A 46 16.39 1.35 10.24
C GLN A 46 16.28 2.46 11.30
N GLY A 47 15.37 2.32 12.29
CA GLY A 47 15.17 3.33 13.34
C GLY A 47 14.55 4.64 12.83
N TRP A 48 13.78 4.61 11.75
CA TRP A 48 13.08 5.78 11.23
C TRP A 48 11.94 6.19 12.16
N ARG A 49 11.61 7.48 12.11
CA ARG A 49 10.50 8.06 12.85
C ARG A 49 9.40 8.44 11.86
N ALA A 50 8.17 8.06 12.18
CA ALA A 50 6.97 8.55 11.52
C ALA A 50 6.28 9.58 12.43
N ALA A 51 5.60 10.54 11.81
CA ALA A 51 4.74 11.50 12.49
C ALA A 51 3.46 11.65 11.67
N VAL A 52 2.32 11.76 12.35
CA VAL A 52 1.05 12.13 11.72
C VAL A 52 1.00 13.64 11.65
N VAL A 53 0.68 14.18 10.47
CA VAL A 53 0.55 15.62 10.24
C VAL A 53 -0.92 15.88 9.90
N ASP A 54 -1.63 16.58 10.79
CA ASP A 54 -3.09 16.76 10.72
C ASP A 54 -3.56 17.53 9.47
N GLU A 55 -2.68 18.32 8.84
CA GLU A 55 -3.05 19.22 7.74
C GLU A 55 -2.86 18.63 6.33
N VAL A 56 -2.54 17.34 6.17
CA VAL A 56 -2.48 16.73 4.84
C VAL A 56 -3.89 16.43 4.33
N ILE A 57 -4.58 17.45 3.81
CA ILE A 57 -5.87 17.30 3.15
C ILE A 57 -5.63 16.72 1.75
N ALA A 58 -5.56 15.39 1.65
CA ALA A 58 -5.74 14.71 0.37
C ALA A 58 -7.18 14.24 0.24
N ARG A 59 -7.83 14.60 -0.86
CA ARG A 59 -9.11 14.02 -1.24
C ARG A 59 -8.83 12.86 -2.17
N GLN A 60 -9.06 11.64 -1.69
CA GLN A 60 -9.05 10.48 -2.56
C GLN A 60 -10.38 10.46 -3.34
N PRO A 61 -10.36 10.46 -4.69
CA PRO A 61 -11.57 10.17 -5.44
C PRO A 61 -12.05 8.76 -5.09
N LYS A 62 -13.35 8.48 -5.29
CA LYS A 62 -13.97 7.19 -4.94
C LYS A 62 -13.07 6.01 -5.30
N PRO A 63 -12.98 4.99 -4.43
CA PRO A 63 -12.14 3.82 -4.68
C PRO A 63 -12.46 3.23 -6.06
N ILE A 64 -11.41 2.98 -6.84
CA ILE A 64 -11.54 2.34 -8.13
C ILE A 64 -11.89 0.87 -7.86
N LEU A 65 -13.03 0.40 -8.37
CA LEU A 65 -13.45 -0.99 -8.21
C LEU A 65 -12.37 -1.94 -8.74
N GLY A 66 -12.02 -2.97 -7.96
CA GLY A 66 -11.00 -3.96 -8.33
C GLY A 66 -11.31 -4.69 -9.65
N GLU A 67 -12.58 -4.89 -9.97
CA GLU A 67 -13.01 -5.61 -11.18
C GLU A 67 -13.06 -4.73 -12.44
N THR A 68 -13.45 -3.47 -12.31
CA THR A 68 -13.74 -2.59 -13.46
C THR A 68 -12.75 -1.43 -13.61
N GLY A 69 -11.87 -1.23 -12.64
CA GLY A 69 -10.82 -0.23 -12.69
C GLY A 69 -9.83 -0.45 -13.81
N ALA A 70 -9.55 0.59 -14.61
CA ALA A 70 -8.57 0.52 -15.69
C ALA A 70 -7.19 0.04 -15.21
N TYR A 71 -6.78 0.45 -14.01
CA TYR A 71 -5.55 -0.02 -13.37
C TYR A 71 -5.55 -1.53 -13.11
N TYR A 72 -6.57 -2.04 -12.42
CA TYR A 72 -6.68 -3.47 -12.11
C TYR A 72 -6.89 -4.33 -13.36
N GLN A 73 -7.61 -3.82 -14.36
CA GLN A 73 -7.72 -4.46 -15.68
C GLN A 73 -6.38 -4.56 -16.38
N MET A 74 -5.56 -3.50 -16.34
CA MET A 74 -4.20 -3.53 -16.88
C MET A 74 -3.36 -4.60 -16.18
N LEU A 75 -3.40 -4.70 -14.85
CA LEU A 75 -2.65 -5.72 -14.11
C LEU A 75 -3.06 -7.14 -14.55
N ARG A 76 -4.36 -7.42 -14.59
CA ARG A 76 -4.89 -8.72 -15.06
C ARG A 76 -4.46 -9.04 -16.50
N ARG A 77 -4.53 -8.06 -17.41
CA ARG A 77 -4.11 -8.24 -18.81
C ARG A 77 -2.63 -8.59 -18.95
N ASN A 78 -1.79 -8.16 -18.01
CA ASN A 78 -0.36 -8.46 -17.97
C ASN A 78 -0.04 -9.69 -17.09
N GLY A 79 -1.04 -10.41 -16.59
CA GLY A 79 -0.85 -11.58 -15.73
C GLY A 79 -0.28 -11.24 -14.35
N ILE A 80 -0.42 -9.98 -13.91
CA ILE A 80 0.04 -9.51 -12.60
C ILE A 80 -1.05 -9.78 -11.57
N ASP A 81 -0.73 -10.67 -10.63
CA ASP A 81 -1.58 -11.04 -9.50
C ASP A 81 -1.12 -10.26 -8.26
N GLN A 82 -1.96 -9.32 -7.82
CA GLN A 82 -1.62 -8.43 -6.73
C GLN A 82 -1.55 -9.17 -5.39
N GLU A 83 -2.39 -10.19 -5.17
CA GLU A 83 -2.39 -10.98 -3.93
C GLU A 83 -1.07 -11.72 -3.81
N ARG A 84 -0.58 -12.30 -4.91
CA ARG A 84 0.73 -12.95 -4.94
C ARG A 84 1.89 -11.99 -4.72
N GLU A 85 1.85 -10.79 -5.28
CA GLU A 85 2.86 -9.76 -5.00
C GLU A 85 2.84 -9.38 -3.51
N PHE A 86 1.65 -9.21 -2.94
CA PHE A 86 1.46 -8.90 -1.54
C PHE A 86 2.03 -10.01 -0.63
N GLU A 87 1.70 -11.28 -0.87
CA GLU A 87 2.26 -12.44 -0.16
C GLU A 87 3.79 -12.54 -0.29
N TYR A 88 4.32 -12.20 -1.46
CA TYR A 88 5.76 -12.13 -1.67
C TYR A 88 6.40 -11.08 -0.77
N LEU A 89 5.85 -9.85 -0.74
CA LEU A 89 6.35 -8.78 0.12
C LEU A 89 6.21 -9.12 1.61
N GLN A 90 5.09 -9.74 2.03
CA GLN A 90 4.90 -10.20 3.40
C GLN A 90 6.01 -11.15 3.83
N ARG A 91 6.35 -12.14 3.00
CA ARG A 91 7.42 -13.11 3.29
C ARG A 91 8.80 -12.46 3.29
N LYS A 92 9.08 -11.60 2.30
CA LYS A 92 10.39 -10.94 2.14
C LYS A 92 10.70 -9.96 3.27
N TYR A 93 9.73 -9.11 3.60
CA TYR A 93 9.91 -8.04 4.57
C TYR A 93 9.41 -8.41 5.96
N GLY A 94 8.64 -9.49 6.13
CA GLY A 94 8.23 -10.00 7.44
C GLY A 94 7.14 -9.16 8.09
N PHE A 95 6.01 -8.97 7.42
CA PHE A 95 4.81 -8.31 7.95
C PHE A 95 3.56 -9.15 7.67
N SER A 96 2.55 -9.03 8.53
CA SER A 96 1.35 -9.88 8.50
C SER A 96 0.06 -9.17 8.08
N THR A 97 0.09 -7.84 7.93
CA THR A 97 -1.13 -7.02 7.84
C THR A 97 -2.00 -7.36 6.63
N PRO A 98 -3.13 -8.07 6.76
CA PRO A 98 -4.06 -8.22 5.65
C PRO A 98 -4.83 -6.91 5.48
N LEU A 99 -4.94 -6.40 4.26
CA LEU A 99 -5.82 -5.27 3.95
C LEU A 99 -7.07 -5.83 3.26
N PHE A 100 -8.21 -5.59 3.92
CA PHE A 100 -9.62 -5.84 3.55
C PHE A 100 -10.24 -7.18 3.98
N TYR A 101 -11.22 -7.09 4.89
CA TYR A 101 -12.42 -7.94 4.84
C TYR A 101 -13.32 -7.37 3.74
N GLU A 102 -13.82 -8.21 2.84
CA GLU A 102 -14.90 -7.82 1.93
C GLU A 102 -16.12 -7.36 2.76
N ILE A 103 -16.57 -6.13 2.55
CA ILE A 103 -17.93 -5.75 2.93
C ILE A 103 -18.82 -6.33 1.81
N GLN A 104 -19.45 -7.47 2.09
CA GLN A 104 -20.54 -7.97 1.25
C GLN A 104 -21.71 -6.98 1.38
N CYS A 105 -22.03 -6.29 0.28
CA CYS A 105 -23.25 -5.51 0.12
C CYS A 105 -24.47 -6.42 -0.05
#